data_AF-A0A970TNX4-F1
#
_entry.id   AF-A0A970TNX4-F1
#
_cell.length_a   1.000
_cell.length_b   1.000
_cell.length_c   1.000
_cell.angle_alpha   90.00
_cell.angle_beta   90.00
_cell.angle_gamma   90.00
#
_symmetry.space_group_name_H-M   'P 1'
#
loop_
_entity.id
_entity.type
_entity.pdbx_description
1 polymer ?
#
loop_
_entity_poly.entity_id
_entity_poly.type
_entity_poly.pdbx_seq_one_letter_code
_entity_poly.pdbx_strand_id
1 'polypeptide(L)'
;MKPKGVYLAIALAILCMSTASIMIRWCSAPPLIVAMYRVIFTAILAVPLGGRDFRSSLKNISRGDLIYIAGAGFFLALHFSFWITSLDYT
;
A
#
# COMPACT_ATOMS: atom_id res chain seq x y z
N MET A 1 -7.66 13.51 16.65
CA MET A 1 -6.45 14.15 16.07
C MET A 1 -6.75 15.62 15.85
N LYS A 2 -5.90 16.56 16.27
CA LYS A 2 -6.13 18.00 16.00
C LYS A 2 -6.08 18.22 14.47
N PRO A 3 -6.99 19.02 13.88
CA PRO A 3 -7.15 19.12 12.42
C PRO A 3 -5.86 19.54 11.69
N LYS A 4 -5.00 20.36 12.34
CA LYS A 4 -3.69 20.77 11.82
C LYS A 4 -2.74 19.59 11.53
N GLY A 5 -2.77 18.54 12.35
CA GLY A 5 -1.91 17.36 12.16
C GLY A 5 -2.31 16.51 10.94
N VAL A 6 -3.60 16.50 10.61
CA VAL A 6 -4.12 15.78 9.43
C VAL A 6 -3.65 16.46 8.14
N TYR A 7 -3.74 17.80 8.07
CA TYR A 7 -3.26 18.54 6.90
C TYR A 7 -1.75 18.35 6.66
N LEU A 8 -0.94 18.34 7.72
CA LEU A 8 0.49 18.08 7.61
C LEU A 8 0.78 16.67 7.08
N ALA A 9 0.08 15.65 7.59
CA ALA A 9 0.23 14.28 7.12
C ALA A 9 -0.14 14.12 5.63
N ILE A 10 -1.22 14.78 5.20
CA ILE A 10 -1.63 14.79 3.78
C ILE A 10 -0.57 15.46 2.92
N ALA A 11 -0.06 16.63 3.33
CA ALA A 11 0.99 17.34 2.58
C ALA A 11 2.24 16.47 2.41
N LEU A 12 2.67 15.79 3.48
CA LEU A 12 3.80 14.87 3.43
C LEU A 12 3.53 13.66 2.54
N ALA A 13 2.33 13.08 2.60
CA ALA A 13 1.93 11.98 1.73
C ALA A 13 1.97 12.37 0.24
N ILE A 14 1.50 13.58 -0.09
CA ILE A 14 1.55 14.12 -1.47
C ILE A 14 2.99 14.26 -1.94
N LEU A 15 3.87 14.83 -1.11
CA LEU A 15 5.29 14.97 -1.45
C LEU A 15 5.95 13.62 -1.71
N CYS A 16 5.76 12.65 -0.82
CA CYS A 16 6.29 11.29 -0.99
C CYS A 16 5.75 10.60 -2.25
N MET A 17 4.46 10.73 -2.54
CA MET A 17 3.84 10.12 -3.72
C MET A 17 4.32 10.77 -5.02
N SER A 18 4.57 12.08 -5.03
CA SER A 18 5.12 12.80 -6.19
C SER A 18 6.52 12.31 -6.57
N THR A 19 7.38 12.06 -5.59
CA THR A 19 8.74 11.53 -5.83
C THR A 19 8.75 10.03 -6.14
N ALA A 20 7.66 9.30 -5.90
CA ALA A 20 7.63 7.86 -6.12
C ALA A 20 7.74 7.50 -7.62
N SER A 21 7.09 8.24 -8.52
CA SER A 21 7.08 7.88 -9.95
C SER A 21 8.46 7.99 -10.60
N ILE A 22 9.24 9.03 -10.27
CA ILE A 22 10.60 9.20 -10.81
C ILE A 22 11.51 8.07 -10.34
N MET A 23 11.37 7.64 -9.08
CA MET A 23 12.18 6.57 -8.49
C MET A 23 11.85 5.20 -9.11
N ILE A 24 10.57 4.97 -9.44
CA ILE A 24 10.12 3.77 -10.13
C ILE A 24 10.70 3.71 -11.55
N ARG A 25 10.68 4.82 -12.31
CA ARG A 25 11.25 4.86 -13.68
C ARG A 25 12.76 4.62 -13.72
N TRP A 26 13.48 4.93 -12.65
CA TRP A 26 14.91 4.65 -12.55
C TRP A 26 15.25 3.21 -12.17
N CYS A 27 14.24 2.42 -11.79
CA CYS A 27 14.43 1.03 -11.40
C CYS A 27 14.43 0.13 -12.64
N SER A 28 15.50 -0.62 -12.88
CA SER A 28 15.56 -1.58 -14.01
C SER A 28 14.76 -2.87 -13.78
N ALA A 29 13.98 -2.95 -12.70
CA ALA A 29 13.22 -4.14 -12.33
C ALA A 29 11.84 -4.15 -13.01
N PRO A 30 11.30 -5.33 -13.35
CA PRO A 30 9.95 -5.46 -13.90
C PRO A 30 8.89 -4.75 -13.03
N PRO A 31 7.92 -4.05 -13.64
CA PRO A 31 6.84 -3.33 -12.94
C PRO A 31 6.15 -4.13 -11.83
N LEU A 32 5.90 -5.41 -12.09
CA LEU A 32 5.24 -6.32 -11.16
C LEU A 32 6.07 -6.56 -9.88
N ILE A 33 7.39 -6.66 -10.02
CA ILE A 33 8.30 -6.86 -8.88
C ILE A 33 8.33 -5.59 -8.01
N VAL A 34 8.35 -4.40 -8.63
CA VAL A 34 8.28 -3.13 -7.91
C VAL A 34 6.97 -2.99 -7.14
N ALA A 35 5.83 -3.34 -7.75
CA ALA A 35 4.52 -3.35 -7.08
C ALA A 35 4.52 -4.29 -5.87
N MET A 36 5.03 -5.52 -6.06
CA MET A 36 5.10 -6.54 -5.01
C MET A 36 5.89 -6.03 -3.80
N TYR A 37 7.12 -5.54 -4.01
CA TYR A 37 7.94 -5.03 -2.91
C TYR A 37 7.24 -3.88 -2.18
N ARG A 38 6.63 -2.94 -2.90
CA ARG A 38 5.93 -1.81 -2.29
C ARG A 38 4.80 -2.25 -1.35
N VAL A 39 3.97 -3.20 -1.77
CA VAL A 39 2.86 -3.70 -0.93
C VAL A 39 3.39 -4.51 0.25
N ILE A 40 4.42 -5.34 0.06
CA ILE A 40 5.06 -6.11 1.15
C ILE A 40 5.66 -5.17 2.20
N PHE A 41 6.45 -4.18 1.80
CA PHE A 41 7.02 -3.21 2.74
C PHE A 41 5.94 -2.43 3.49
N THR A 42 4.89 -2.00 2.78
CA THR A 42 3.76 -1.30 3.41
C THR A 42 3.06 -2.20 4.43
N ALA A 43 2.83 -3.47 4.10
CA ALA A 43 2.20 -4.43 5.01
C ALA A 43 3.07 -4.65 6.25
N ILE A 44 4.38 -4.89 6.09
CA ILE A 44 5.32 -5.09 7.20
C ILE A 44 5.35 -3.88 8.12
N LEU A 45 5.40 -2.66 7.56
CA LEU A 45 5.39 -1.42 8.35
C LEU A 45 4.04 -1.17 9.04
N ALA A 46 2.93 -1.63 8.45
CA ALA A 46 1.60 -1.50 9.05
C ALA A 46 1.38 -2.45 10.24
N VAL A 47 2.03 -3.62 10.26
CA VAL A 47 1.90 -4.61 11.36
C VAL A 47 2.20 -4.01 12.74
N PRO A 48 3.36 -3.37 13.00
CA PRO A 48 3.65 -2.80 14.32
C PRO A 48 2.76 -1.58 14.64
N LEU A 49 2.27 -0.85 13.63
CA LEU A 49 1.36 0.28 13.81
C LEU A 49 -0.04 -0.15 14.26
N GLY A 50 -0.43 -1.40 14.02
CA GLY A 50 -1.71 -1.95 14.47
C GLY A 50 -1.85 -2.07 16.00
N GLY A 51 -0.76 -1.94 16.76
CA GLY A 51 -0.79 -1.97 18.22
C GLY A 51 -1.10 -3.35 18.82
N ARG A 52 -1.38 -3.38 20.13
CA ARG A 52 -1.56 -4.63 20.90
C ARG A 52 -2.87 -5.36 20.54
N ASP A 53 -3.89 -4.63 20.12
CA ASP A 53 -5.21 -5.21 19.79
C ASP A 53 -5.26 -5.86 18.40
N PHE A 54 -4.28 -5.57 17.54
CA PHE A 54 -4.20 -6.14 16.19
C PHE A 54 -4.28 -7.66 16.17
N ARG A 55 -3.58 -8.34 17.09
CA ARG A 55 -3.62 -9.81 17.22
C ARG A 55 -4.97 -10.35 17.68
N SER A 56 -5.71 -9.58 18.49
CA SER A 56 -7.05 -9.96 18.95
C SER A 56 -8.06 -9.81 17.82
N SER A 57 -8.00 -8.69 17.10
CA SER A 57 -8.85 -8.41 15.94
C SER A 57 -8.64 -9.42 14.81
N LEU A 58 -7.39 -9.82 14.54
CA LEU A 58 -7.07 -10.86 13.54
C LEU A 58 -7.71 -12.22 13.87
N LYS A 59 -7.82 -12.57 15.16
CA LYS A 59 -8.43 -13.84 15.59
C LYS A 59 -9.96 -13.83 15.49
N ASN A 60 -10.59 -12.65 15.50
CA ASN A 60 -12.03 -12.48 15.41
C ASN A 60 -12.55 -12.29 13.97
N ILE A 61 -11.67 -12.40 12.96
CA ILE A 61 -12.07 -12.30 11.55
C ILE A 61 -12.93 -13.52 11.16
N SER A 62 -14.13 -13.26 10.64
CA SER A 62 -15.01 -14.30 10.12
C SER A 62 -14.45 -14.89 8.82
N ARG A 63 -14.81 -16.15 8.50
CA ARG A 63 -14.43 -16.77 7.23
C ARG A 63 -14.97 -16.03 6.01
N GLY A 64 -16.13 -15.35 6.14
CA GLY A 64 -16.68 -14.50 5.09
C GLY A 64 -15.82 -13.25 4.84
N ASP A 65 -15.32 -12.64 5.91
CA ASP A 65 -14.45 -11.46 5.85
C ASP A 65 -13.11 -11.79 5.16
N LEU A 66 -12.61 -13.02 5.32
CA LEU A 66 -11.42 -13.47 4.59
C LEU A 66 -11.59 -13.41 3.07
N ILE A 67 -12.79 -13.72 2.55
CA ILE A 67 -13.07 -13.64 1.11
C ILE A 67 -13.06 -12.18 0.66
N TYR A 68 -13.67 -11.28 1.43
CA TYR A 68 -13.65 -9.85 1.13
C TYR A 68 -12.23 -9.28 1.21
N ILE A 69 -11.42 -9.67 2.20
CA ILE A 69 -10.02 -9.26 2.33
C ILE A 69 -9.21 -9.78 1.14
N ALA A 70 -9.37 -11.05 0.76
CA ALA A 70 -8.69 -11.64 -0.38
C ALA A 70 -9.09 -10.94 -1.70
N GLY A 71 -10.39 -10.68 -1.90
CA GLY A 71 -10.90 -9.94 -3.04
C GLY A 71 -10.36 -8.51 -3.11
N ALA A 72 -10.37 -7.79 -1.99
CA ALA A 72 -9.80 -6.43 -1.91
C ALA A 72 -8.29 -6.44 -2.22
N GLY A 73 -7.55 -7.41 -1.69
CA GLY A 73 -6.13 -7.60 -1.99
C GLY A 73 -5.87 -7.89 -3.46
N PHE A 74 -6.70 -8.71 -4.10
CA PHE A 74 -6.60 -9.02 -5.53
C PHE A 74 -6.82 -7.77 -6.40
N PHE A 75 -7.88 -7.00 -6.15
CA PHE A 75 -8.12 -5.75 -6.88
C PHE A 75 -7.02 -4.71 -6.62
N LEU A 76 -6.49 -4.65 -5.39
CA LEU A 76 -5.38 -3.76 -5.06
C LEU A 76 -4.10 -4.13 -5.82
N ALA A 77 -3.82 -5.43 -5.98
CA ALA A 77 -2.69 -5.92 -6.76
C ALA A 77 -2.84 -5.56 -8.25
N LEU A 78 -4.05 -5.71 -8.82
CA LEU A 78 -4.33 -5.29 -10.19
C LEU A 78 -4.17 -3.77 -10.37
N HIS A 79 -4.70 -2.98 -9.43
CA HIS A 79 -4.59 -1.52 -9.46
C HIS A 79 -3.12 -1.07 -9.51
N PHE A 80 -2.27 -1.57 -8.59
CA PHE A 80 -0.85 -1.23 -8.59
C PHE A 80 -0.13 -1.75 -9.83
N SER A 81 -0.45 -2.96 -10.29
CA SER A 81 0.16 -3.53 -11.50
C SER A 81 -0.14 -2.65 -12.72
N PHE A 82 -1.40 -2.29 -12.94
CA PHE A 82 -1.78 -1.45 -14.08
C PHE A 82 -1.19 -0.04 -13.98
N TRP A 83 -1.16 0.56 -12.78
CA TRP A 83 -0.57 1.88 -12.60
C TRP A 83 0.94 1.90 -12.88
N ILE A 84 1.71 0.95 -12.34
CA ILE A 84 3.16 0.89 -12.59
C ILE A 84 3.45 0.53 -14.04
N THR A 85 2.71 -0.42 -14.61
CA THR A 85 2.85 -0.77 -16.03
C THR A 85 2.57 0.45 -16.92
N SER A 86 1.58 1.28 -16.61
CA SER A 86 1.32 2.51 -17.38
C SER A 86 2.48 3.51 -17.34
N LEU A 87 3.24 3.56 -16.25
CA LEU A 87 4.46 4.38 -16.12
C LEU A 87 5.64 3.85 -16.94
N ASP A 88 5.65 2.56 -17.26
CA ASP A 88 6.70 1.93 -18.08
C ASP A 88 6.44 2.14 -19.57
N TYR A 89 5.17 2.18 -19.98
CA TYR A 89 4.75 2.47 -21.35
C TYR A 89 4.79 3.96 -21.74
N THR A 90 5.15 4.87 -20.82
CA THR A 90 5.18 6.33 -21.03
C THR A 90 6.51 6.97 -20.61
#